data_AF-A0A354HT66-F1
#
_entry.id   AF-A0A354HT66-F1
#
_cell.length_a   1.000
_cell.length_b   1.000
_cell.length_c   1.000
_cell.angle_alpha   90.00
_cell.angle_beta   90.00
_cell.angle_gamma   90.00
#
_symmetry.space_group_name_H-M   'P 1'
#
loop_
_entity.id
_entity.type
_entity.pdbx_description
1 polymer ?
#
loop_
_entity_poly.entity_id
_entity_poly.type
_entity_poly.pdbx_seq_one_letter_code
_entity_poly.pdbx_strand_id
1 'polypeptide(L)'
;MKKCIILAFSILLLAAITLNLTACAPTVQAADLMAGISGKTVQGKSADAKFIGNTADFALDLFKKTSSEEKNSLISPLSVLLALAMTANGA
;
A
#
# COMPACT_ATOMS: atom_id res chain seq x y z
N MET A 1 45.24 6.73 32.29
CA MET A 1 44.89 7.47 31.05
C MET A 1 44.52 6.55 29.88
N LYS A 2 45.40 5.65 29.41
CA LYS A 2 45.10 4.74 28.26
C LYS A 2 43.88 3.83 28.46
N LYS A 3 43.68 3.29 29.67
CA LYS A 3 42.52 2.44 30.02
C LYS A 3 41.18 3.21 29.98
N CYS A 4 41.15 4.47 30.41
CA CYS A 4 39.95 5.30 30.34
C CYS A 4 39.58 5.66 28.89
N ILE A 5 40.58 5.89 28.03
CA ILE A 5 40.35 6.19 26.61
C ILE A 5 39.75 4.98 25.88
N ILE A 6 40.26 3.77 26.14
CA ILE A 6 39.73 2.53 25.55
C ILE A 6 38.28 2.29 26.00
N LEU A 7 37.97 2.55 27.26
CA LEU A 7 36.62 2.38 27.82
C LEU A 7 35.62 3.36 27.20
N ALA A 8 36.03 4.63 27.03
CA ALA A 8 35.22 5.64 26.34
C ALA A 8 34.96 5.28 24.86
N PHE A 9 35.98 4.77 24.15
CA PHE A 9 35.83 4.33 22.76
C PHE A 9 34.89 3.13 22.62
N SER A 10 34.97 2.17 23.55
CA SER A 10 34.11 0.99 23.57
C SER A 10 32.64 1.35 23.81
N ILE A 11 32.38 2.30 24.72
CA ILE A 11 31.02 2.83 24.97
C ILE A 11 30.48 3.56 23.74
N LEU A 12 31.31 4.37 23.07
CA LEU A 12 30.92 5.10 21.86
C LEU A 12 30.58 4.14 20.72
N LEU A 13 31.36 3.07 20.55
CA LEU A 13 31.12 2.04 19.54
C LEU A 13 29.82 1.28 19.82
N LEU A 14 29.56 0.95 21.08
CA LEU A 14 28.32 0.28 21.49
C LEU A 14 27.08 1.17 21.27
N ALA A 15 27.17 2.47 21.56
CA ALA A 15 26.10 3.43 21.31
C ALA A 15 25.83 3.64 19.80
N ALA A 16 26.87 3.63 18.96
CA ALA A 16 26.70 3.69 17.52
C ALA A 16 25.99 2.44 16.98
N ILE A 17 26.30 1.26 17.52
CA ILE A 17 25.61 0.02 17.14
C ILE A 17 24.12 0.13 17.49
N THR A 18 23.77 0.48 18.74
CA THR A 18 22.35 0.53 19.18
C THR A 18 21.49 1.54 18.42
N LEU A 19 22.07 2.67 17.96
CA LEU A 19 21.35 3.63 17.12
C LEU A 19 20.96 3.07 15.74
N ASN A 20 21.71 2.11 15.20
CA ASN A 20 21.43 1.53 13.89
C ASN A 20 20.39 0.39 13.95
N LEU A 21 20.05 -0.13 15.14
CA LEU A 21 18.98 -1.14 15.30
C LEU A 21 17.56 -0.53 15.31
N THR A 22 17.41 0.81 15.36
CA THR A 22 16.08 1.47 15.37
C THR A 22 15.53 1.72 13.96
N ALA A 23 16.21 1.26 12.89
CA ALA A 23 15.79 1.46 11.50
C ALA A 23 14.44 0.80 11.13
N CYS A 24 13.95 -0.14 11.93
CA CYS A 24 12.61 -0.73 11.77
C CYS A 24 11.51 0.00 12.54
N ALA A 25 11.80 1.16 13.15
CA ALA A 25 10.84 1.94 13.91
C ALA A 25 9.96 2.94 13.12
N PRO A 26 10.08 3.21 11.80
CA PRO A 26 9.21 4.20 11.18
C PRO A 26 7.77 3.67 11.20
N THR A 27 6.97 4.26 12.07
CA THR A 27 5.52 4.18 12.04
C THR A 27 5.01 4.94 10.82
N VAL A 28 3.87 4.51 10.27
CA VAL A 28 3.23 5.18 9.14
C VAL A 28 3.03 6.66 9.49
N GLN A 29 3.69 7.57 8.76
CA GLN A 29 3.61 9.01 9.01
C GLN A 29 2.36 9.67 8.42
N ALA A 30 1.71 8.99 7.46
CA ALA A 30 0.45 9.44 6.90
C ALA A 30 -0.69 9.25 7.92
N ALA A 31 -1.55 10.25 8.03
CA ALA A 31 -2.79 10.11 8.78
C ALA A 31 -3.76 9.21 8.01
N ASP A 32 -4.30 8.18 8.67
CA ASP A 32 -5.44 7.43 8.15
C ASP A 32 -6.71 8.25 8.35
N LEU A 33 -7.26 8.79 7.27
CA LEU A 33 -8.49 9.61 7.30
C LEU A 33 -9.74 8.79 7.63
N MET A 34 -9.66 7.45 7.56
CA MET A 34 -10.73 6.55 7.95
C MET A 34 -10.64 6.13 9.43
N ALA A 35 -9.60 6.53 10.15
CA ALA A 35 -9.43 6.18 11.56
C ALA A 35 -10.61 6.67 12.40
N GLY A 36 -11.25 5.75 13.13
CA GLY A 36 -12.44 6.02 13.94
C GLY A 36 -13.76 6.03 13.17
N ILE A 37 -13.75 5.89 11.84
CA ILE A 37 -14.95 5.71 11.02
C ILE A 37 -15.30 4.24 10.94
N SER A 38 -16.50 3.87 11.40
CA SER A 38 -17.02 2.51 11.30
C SER A 38 -18.01 2.38 10.13
N GLY A 39 -17.89 1.29 9.37
CA GLY A 39 -18.82 0.96 8.30
C GLY A 39 -20.24 0.71 8.83
N LYS A 40 -21.24 1.26 8.15
CA LYS A 40 -22.65 0.95 8.43
C LYS A 40 -23.02 -0.38 7.78
N THR A 41 -23.99 -1.08 8.36
CA THR A 41 -24.64 -2.19 7.67
C THR A 41 -25.34 -1.66 6.42
N VAL A 42 -25.04 -2.27 5.29
CA VAL A 42 -25.66 -1.96 4.00
C VAL A 42 -26.30 -3.21 3.42
N GLN A 43 -27.39 -3.03 2.67
CA GLN A 43 -27.93 -4.13 1.88
C GLN A 43 -27.00 -4.36 0.69
N GLY A 44 -26.37 -5.52 0.64
CA GLY A 44 -25.56 -5.94 -0.50
C GLY A 44 -26.42 -6.22 -1.72
N LYS A 45 -25.79 -6.22 -2.90
CA LYS A 45 -26.40 -6.67 -4.15
C LYS A 45 -25.55 -7.79 -4.73
N SER A 46 -26.18 -8.91 -5.11
CA SER A 46 -25.50 -9.98 -5.84
C SER A 46 -25.02 -9.48 -7.20
N ALA A 47 -23.87 -9.99 -7.64
CA ALA A 47 -23.36 -9.74 -8.98
C ALA A 47 -24.31 -10.35 -10.02
N ASP A 48 -25.10 -9.50 -10.68
CA ASP A 48 -25.99 -9.91 -11.76
C ASP A 48 -25.22 -10.05 -13.09
N ALA A 49 -25.86 -10.65 -14.10
CA ALA A 49 -25.23 -10.87 -15.40
C ALA A 49 -24.75 -9.56 -16.06
N LYS A 50 -25.45 -8.46 -15.83
CA LYS A 50 -25.08 -7.14 -16.35
C LYS A 50 -23.80 -6.62 -15.68
N PHE A 51 -23.71 -6.73 -14.36
CA PHE A 51 -22.50 -6.37 -13.61
C PHE A 51 -21.30 -7.19 -14.08
N ILE A 52 -21.47 -8.51 -14.19
CA ILE A 52 -20.40 -9.41 -14.65
C ILE A 52 -19.94 -9.03 -16.06
N GLY A 53 -20.87 -8.84 -16.99
CA GLY A 53 -20.56 -8.43 -18.37
C GLY A 53 -19.81 -7.10 -18.42
N ASN A 54 -20.34 -6.06 -17.77
CA ASN A 54 -19.72 -4.74 -17.76
C ASN A 54 -18.33 -4.73 -17.11
N THR A 55 -18.13 -5.48 -16.03
CA THR A 55 -16.82 -5.61 -15.38
C THR A 55 -15.84 -6.37 -16.26
N ALA A 56 -16.28 -7.38 -17.00
CA ALA A 56 -15.45 -8.10 -17.97
C ALA A 56 -15.04 -7.19 -19.13
N ASP A 57 -15.99 -6.41 -19.69
CA ASP A 57 -15.72 -5.45 -20.76
C ASP A 57 -14.70 -4.40 -20.32
N PHE A 58 -14.91 -3.81 -19.13
CA PHE A 58 -13.95 -2.89 -18.52
C PHE A 58 -12.55 -3.52 -18.37
N ALA A 59 -12.49 -4.76 -17.89
CA ALA A 59 -11.23 -5.45 -17.68
C ALA A 59 -10.48 -5.73 -18.98
N LEU A 60 -11.19 -6.18 -20.02
CA LEU A 60 -10.62 -6.42 -21.35
C LEU A 60 -10.13 -5.12 -21.99
N ASP A 61 -10.93 -4.06 -21.90
CA ASP A 61 -10.58 -2.76 -22.44
C ASP A 61 -9.39 -2.12 -21.73
N LEU A 62 -9.32 -2.26 -20.41
CA LEU A 62 -8.17 -1.81 -19.63
C LEU A 62 -6.92 -2.59 -20.03
N PHE A 63 -7.01 -3.93 -20.07
CA PHE A 63 -5.88 -4.78 -20.43
C PHE A 63 -5.33 -4.46 -21.82
N LYS A 64 -6.21 -4.35 -22.83
CA LYS A 64 -5.80 -3.96 -24.21
C LYS A 64 -5.07 -2.62 -24.26
N LYS A 65 -5.51 -1.65 -23.44
CA LYS A 65 -4.91 -0.30 -23.41
C LYS A 65 -3.60 -0.24 -22.63
N THR A 66 -3.39 -1.14 -21.67
CA THR A 66 -2.20 -1.11 -20.78
C THR A 66 -1.17 -2.19 -21.09
N SER A 67 -1.51 -3.18 -21.92
CA SER A 67 -0.58 -4.24 -22.31
C SER A 67 0.52 -3.70 -23.21
N SER A 68 1.77 -4.03 -22.90
CA SER A 68 2.94 -3.77 -23.74
C SER A 68 3.22 -4.96 -24.67
N GLU A 69 3.59 -4.69 -25.93
CA GLU A 69 4.01 -5.73 -26.87
C GLU A 69 5.46 -6.18 -26.62
N GLU A 70 6.29 -5.32 -26.03
CA GLU A 70 7.72 -5.56 -25.84
C GLU A 70 8.05 -6.16 -24.46
N LYS A 71 7.13 -6.07 -23.49
CA LYS A 71 7.37 -6.46 -22.10
C LYS A 71 6.16 -7.16 -21.50
N ASN A 72 6.44 -8.07 -20.57
CA ASN A 72 5.40 -8.69 -19.77
C ASN A 72 4.61 -7.64 -18.99
N SER A 73 3.30 -7.73 -19.08
CA SER A 73 2.37 -6.80 -18.45
C SER A 73 1.48 -7.55 -17.46
N LEU A 74 1.35 -7.02 -16.26
CA LEU A 74 0.45 -7.52 -15.22
C LEU A 74 -0.39 -6.36 -14.70
N ILE A 75 -1.71 -6.52 -14.75
CA ILE A 75 -2.66 -5.58 -14.15
C ILE A 75 -3.70 -6.35 -13.35
N SER A 76 -4.29 -5.69 -12.36
CA SER A 76 -5.48 -6.17 -11.66
C SER A 76 -6.66 -5.26 -11.98
N PRO A 77 -7.49 -5.60 -12.99
CA PRO A 77 -8.64 -4.78 -13.35
C PRO A 77 -9.62 -4.58 -12.21
N LEU A 78 -9.78 -5.58 -11.34
CA LEU A 78 -10.64 -5.46 -10.16
C LEU A 78 -10.13 -4.37 -9.20
N SER A 79 -8.82 -4.32 -8.96
CA SER A 79 -8.23 -3.29 -8.10
C SER A 79 -8.47 -1.88 -8.66
N VAL A 80 -8.26 -1.71 -9.97
CA VAL A 80 -8.50 -0.43 -10.65
C VAL A 80 -9.98 -0.05 -10.61
N LEU A 81 -10.88 -1.00 -10.88
CA LEU A 81 -12.32 -0.76 -10.82
C LEU A 81 -12.75 -0.29 -9.42
N LEU A 82 -12.29 -0.96 -8.36
CA LEU A 82 -12.61 -0.58 -6.98
C LEU A 82 -12.09 0.81 -6.64
N ALA A 83 -10.84 1.12 -7.00
CA ALA A 83 -10.26 2.44 -6.77
C ALA A 83 -11.06 3.54 -7.48
N LEU A 84 -11.33 3.37 -8.77
CA LEU A 84 -12.09 4.35 -9.56
C LEU A 84 -13.54 4.49 -9.09
N ALA A 85 -14.20 3.38 -8.76
CA ALA A 85 -15.57 3.40 -8.26
C ALA A 85 -15.66 4.12 -6.90
N MET A 86 -14.68 3.91 -6.00
CA MET A 86 -14.60 4.66 -4.75
C MET A 86 -14.39 6.16 -5.01
N THR A 87 -13.45 6.52 -5.88
CA THR A 87 -13.19 7.92 -6.27
C THR A 87 -14.40 8.59 -6.92
N ALA A 88 -15.16 7.86 -7.74
CA ALA A 88 -16.35 8.38 -8.41
C ALA A 88 -17.46 8.85 -7.45
N ASN A 89 -17.45 8.42 -6.18
CA ASN A 89 -18.38 8.94 -5.17
C ASN A 89 -18.10 10.41 -4.80
N GLY A 90 -16.93 10.96 -5.13
CA GLY A 90 -16.56 12.35 -4.86
C GLY A 90 -16.32 13.20 -6.12
N ALA A 91 -16.68 12.69 -7.30
CA ALA A 91 -16.53 13.38 -8.59
C ALA A 91 -17.70 14.33 -8.92
#